data_AF-A0A3D3H374-F1
#
_entry.id   AF-A0A3D3H374-F1
#
_cell.length_a   1.000
_cell.length_b   1.000
_cell.length_c   1.000
_cell.angle_alpha   90.00
_cell.angle_beta   90.00
_cell.angle_gamma   90.00
#
_symmetry.space_group_name_H-M   'P 1'
#
loop_
_entity.id
_entity.type
_entity.pdbx_description
1 polymer ?
#
loop_
_entity_poly.entity_id
_entity_poly.type
_entity_poly.pdbx_seq_one_letter_code
_entity_poly.pdbx_strand_id
1 'polypeptide(L)'
;MWVAFALVHGFVAVAGYQLPHAPMGDVYLVYEPWSGCALGMMDYCGPAGRQIVGITEPWVYPALALVPMLAAWLFEAAVSYTPAWAIVVTLVDAVAFAVLLGDARSRGRAIAAAFWLTFMVALGPVGMYRLEGITVPLAIMGCLWLIRRPWLGSALLAAGTWIKVWPAALLAA
;
A
#
# COMPACT_ATOMS: atom_id res chain seq x y z
N MET A 1 3.40 -20.53 6.94
CA MET A 1 3.50 -19.34 6.07
C MET A 1 2.57 -18.22 6.53
N TRP A 2 1.26 -18.46 6.69
CA TRP A 2 0.34 -17.42 7.20
C TRP A 2 0.66 -16.90 8.61
N VAL A 3 1.08 -17.77 9.53
CA VAL A 3 1.56 -17.33 10.85
C VAL A 3 2.78 -16.41 10.70
N ALA A 4 3.73 -16.75 9.83
CA ALA A 4 4.89 -15.90 9.55
C ALA A 4 4.47 -14.56 8.92
N PHE A 5 3.51 -14.58 7.99
CA PHE A 5 2.91 -13.37 7.41
C PHE A 5 2.36 -12.45 8.51
N ALA A 6 1.52 -12.97 9.40
CA ALA A 6 0.92 -12.19 10.48
C ALA A 6 1.98 -11.64 11.45
N LEU A 7 2.96 -12.45 11.83
CA LEU A 7 4.07 -12.02 12.69
C LEU A 7 4.91 -10.91 12.05
N VAL A 8 5.24 -11.04 10.76
CA VAL A 8 6.02 -10.03 10.02
C VAL A 8 5.25 -8.72 9.92
N HIS A 9 3.98 -8.74 9.54
CA HIS A 9 3.18 -7.51 9.42
C HIS A 9 2.96 -6.84 10.77
N GLY A 10 2.66 -7.62 11.82
CA GLY A 10 2.57 -7.10 13.18
C GLY A 10 3.87 -6.48 13.66
N PHE A 11 5.00 -7.15 13.44
CA PHE A 11 6.33 -6.64 13.79
C PHE A 11 6.64 -5.33 13.05
N VAL A 12 6.47 -5.30 11.73
CA VAL A 12 6.76 -4.12 10.89
C VAL A 12 5.86 -2.94 11.24
N ALA A 13 4.57 -3.18 11.51
CA ALA A 13 3.63 -2.15 11.95
C ALA A 13 4.08 -1.53 13.28
N VAL A 14 4.39 -2.36 14.28
CA VAL A 14 4.82 -1.88 15.62
C VAL A 14 6.17 -1.16 15.55
N ALA A 15 7.12 -1.69 14.77
CA ALA A 15 8.44 -1.08 14.61
C ALA A 15 8.38 0.34 14.04
N GLY A 16 7.31 0.71 13.32
CA GLY A 16 7.11 2.08 12.81
C GLY A 16 7.10 3.14 13.92
N TYR A 17 6.61 2.78 15.10
CA TYR A 17 6.55 3.66 16.28
C TYR A 17 7.86 3.73 17.05
N GLN A 18 8.80 2.80 16.80
CA GLN A 18 10.01 2.61 17.60
C GLN A 18 11.26 3.10 16.88
N LEU A 19 11.30 3.00 15.55
CA LEU A 19 12.48 3.35 14.77
C LEU A 19 12.60 4.87 14.55
N PRO A 20 13.84 5.39 14.52
CA PRO A 20 14.08 6.82 14.30
C PRO A 20 13.71 7.25 12.87
N HIS A 21 13.73 8.56 12.63
CA HIS A 21 13.51 9.19 11.31
C HIS A 21 12.08 9.11 10.75
N ALA A 22 11.09 8.95 11.62
CA ALA A 22 9.66 9.05 11.27
C ALA A 22 9.28 8.16 10.06
N PRO A 23 9.46 6.83 10.13
CA PRO A 23 9.16 5.95 9.01
C PRO A 23 7.67 5.98 8.63
N MET A 24 6.81 6.46 9.52
CA MET A 24 5.36 6.63 9.33
C MET A 24 4.98 8.03 8.84
N GLY A 25 5.97 8.92 8.64
CA GLY A 25 5.80 10.34 8.35
C GLY A 25 4.86 10.61 7.17
N ASP A 26 5.04 9.89 6.06
CA ASP A 26 4.18 10.02 4.88
C ASP A 26 2.68 9.82 5.23
N VAL A 27 2.35 8.94 6.19
CA VAL A 27 0.96 8.64 6.52
C VAL A 27 0.29 9.78 7.28
N TYR A 28 0.86 10.24 8.40
CA TYR A 28 0.21 11.23 9.26
C TYR A 28 0.52 12.69 8.88
N LEU A 29 1.67 12.96 8.24
CA LEU A 29 2.01 14.33 7.81
C LEU A 29 1.39 14.70 6.46
N VAL A 30 1.04 13.70 5.66
CA VAL A 30 0.76 13.90 4.23
C VAL A 30 -0.51 13.19 3.78
N TYR A 31 -0.60 11.86 3.96
CA TYR A 31 -1.75 11.10 3.44
C TYR A 31 -3.04 11.42 4.19
N GLU A 32 -2.98 11.50 5.52
CA GLU A 32 -4.12 11.86 6.37
C GLU A 32 -4.63 13.27 6.05
N PRO A 33 -3.81 14.34 6.06
CA PRO A 33 -4.25 15.68 5.64
C PRO A 33 -4.88 15.73 4.24
N TRP A 34 -4.24 15.14 3.23
CA TRP A 34 -4.74 15.21 1.85
C TRP A 34 -6.08 14.50 1.68
N SER A 35 -6.21 13.30 2.23
CA SER A 35 -7.45 12.52 2.11
C SER A 35 -8.55 13.06 3.01
N GLY A 36 -8.22 13.54 4.22
CA GLY A 36 -9.15 14.23 5.10
C GLY A 36 -9.71 15.51 4.45
N CYS A 37 -8.86 16.29 3.77
CA CYS A 37 -9.31 17.44 3.00
C CYS A 37 -10.13 17.08 1.77
N ALA A 38 -9.84 15.96 1.11
CA ALA A 38 -10.67 15.46 0.03
C ALA A 38 -12.06 15.05 0.52
N LEU A 39 -12.19 14.66 1.79
CA LEU A 39 -13.47 14.33 2.43
C LEU A 39 -14.17 15.54 3.08
N GLY A 40 -13.47 16.67 3.25
CA GLY A 40 -13.97 17.84 3.98
C GLY A 40 -14.04 17.62 5.49
N MET A 41 -13.18 16.74 6.02
CA MET A 41 -13.14 16.36 7.44
C MET A 41 -12.13 17.16 8.25
N MET A 42 -11.29 17.98 7.62
CA MET A 42 -10.21 18.72 8.27
C MET A 42 -10.48 20.22 8.21
N ASP A 43 -10.39 20.90 9.36
CA ASP A 43 -10.71 22.34 9.46
C ASP A 43 -9.62 23.26 8.87
N TYR A 44 -8.45 22.72 8.60
CA TYR A 44 -7.32 23.45 8.02
C TYR A 44 -7.20 23.29 6.51
N CYS A 45 -8.18 22.67 5.85
CA CYS A 45 -8.28 22.69 4.39
C CYS A 45 -8.51 24.13 3.92
N GLY A 46 -8.08 24.44 2.70
CA GLY A 46 -8.20 25.77 2.11
C GLY A 46 -9.63 26.37 2.19
N PRO A 47 -9.82 27.65 1.83
CA PRO A 47 -11.01 28.44 2.15
C PRO A 47 -12.38 27.83 1.78
N ALA A 48 -12.41 26.89 0.84
CA ALA A 48 -13.61 26.16 0.42
C ALA A 48 -13.93 24.90 1.27
N GLY A 49 -13.11 24.56 2.26
CA GLY A 49 -13.25 23.40 3.16
C GLY A 49 -12.95 22.04 2.52
N ARG A 50 -12.91 21.94 1.19
CA ARG A 50 -12.59 20.71 0.46
C ARG A 50 -11.50 20.95 -0.57
N GLN A 51 -10.47 20.11 -0.53
CA GLN A 51 -9.33 20.17 -1.44
C GLN A 51 -9.03 18.77 -1.96
N ILE A 52 -8.94 18.63 -3.28
CA ILE A 52 -8.64 17.38 -3.95
C ILE A 52 -7.35 17.56 -4.72
N VAL A 53 -6.29 16.99 -4.16
CA VAL A 53 -4.96 16.95 -4.76
C VAL A 53 -5.01 16.34 -6.17
N GLY A 54 -4.39 17.03 -7.13
CA GLY A 54 -4.38 16.65 -8.55
C GLY A 54 -5.63 17.11 -9.33
N ILE A 55 -6.61 17.74 -8.67
CA ILE A 55 -7.81 18.31 -9.31
C ILE A 55 -7.90 19.80 -9.01
N THR A 56 -8.10 20.16 -7.74
CA THR A 56 -8.23 21.55 -7.29
C THR A 56 -6.90 22.10 -6.74
N GLU A 57 -5.94 21.23 -6.45
CA GLU A 57 -4.64 21.57 -5.88
C GLU A 57 -3.50 20.87 -6.64
N PRO A 58 -2.29 21.48 -6.72
CA PRO A 58 -1.11 20.81 -7.25
C PRO A 58 -0.78 19.54 -6.47
N TRP A 59 -0.22 18.54 -7.15
CA TRP A 59 0.11 17.27 -6.52
C TRP A 59 1.31 16.57 -7.14
N VAL A 60 1.97 15.74 -6.34
CA VAL A 60 3.21 15.03 -6.69
C VAL A 60 2.96 13.57 -7.11
N TYR A 61 1.79 13.02 -6.83
CA TYR A 61 1.41 11.65 -7.17
C TYR A 61 0.36 11.62 -8.29
N PRO A 62 0.21 10.49 -9.01
CA PRO A 62 -0.88 10.33 -9.96
C PRO A 62 -2.23 10.11 -9.26
N ALA A 63 -3.32 10.34 -10.00
CA ALA A 63 -4.69 10.46 -9.49
C ALA A 63 -5.13 9.35 -8.51
N LEU A 64 -4.76 8.09 -8.78
CA LEU A 64 -5.22 6.96 -7.96
C LEU A 64 -4.48 6.82 -6.63
N ALA A 65 -3.40 7.57 -6.38
CA ALA A 65 -2.71 7.52 -5.10
C ALA A 65 -3.59 7.94 -3.92
N LEU A 66 -4.67 8.68 -4.18
CA LEU A 66 -5.63 9.13 -3.17
C LEU A 66 -6.51 7.98 -2.69
N VAL A 67 -6.71 6.94 -3.52
CA VAL A 67 -7.59 5.81 -3.22
C VAL A 67 -7.15 5.04 -1.95
N PRO A 68 -5.90 4.57 -1.80
CA PRO A 68 -5.49 3.89 -0.57
C PRO A 68 -5.51 4.81 0.66
N MET A 69 -5.28 6.12 0.47
CA MET A 69 -5.40 7.10 1.56
C MET A 69 -6.85 7.21 2.04
N LEU A 70 -7.79 7.31 1.09
CA LEU A 70 -9.23 7.28 1.38
C LEU A 70 -9.67 5.97 2.04
N ALA A 71 -9.10 4.84 1.62
CA ALA A 71 -9.42 3.53 2.20
C ALA A 71 -9.05 3.41 3.68
N ALA A 72 -8.02 4.12 4.16
CA ALA A 72 -7.65 4.13 5.57
C ALA A 72 -8.77 4.74 6.45
N TRP A 73 -9.54 5.71 5.95
CA TRP A 73 -10.68 6.27 6.69
C TRP A 73 -11.77 5.24 7.01
N LEU A 74 -11.83 4.10 6.30
CA LEU A 74 -12.79 3.02 6.60
C LEU A 74 -12.57 2.39 7.98
N PHE A 75 -11.35 2.45 8.51
CA PHE A 75 -11.01 1.86 9.81
C PHE A 75 -10.60 2.90 10.85
N GLU A 76 -10.49 4.17 10.46
CA GLU A 76 -9.97 5.25 11.31
C GLU A 76 -10.75 5.35 12.63
N ALA A 77 -12.08 5.35 12.57
CA ALA A 77 -12.92 5.46 13.76
C ALA A 77 -12.68 4.37 14.81
N ALA A 78 -12.09 3.23 14.43
CA ALA A 78 -11.79 2.13 15.35
C ALA A 78 -10.37 2.18 15.93
N VAL A 79 -9.39 2.71 15.18
CA VAL A 79 -7.96 2.56 15.51
C VAL A 79 -7.08 3.78 15.24
N SER A 80 -7.64 4.94 14.86
CA SER A 80 -6.97 6.12 14.27
C SER A 80 -6.36 5.87 12.88
N TYR A 81 -6.06 6.94 12.15
CA TYR A 81 -5.77 6.87 10.71
C TYR A 81 -4.50 6.07 10.39
N THR A 82 -3.46 6.22 11.22
CA THR A 82 -2.17 5.59 10.93
C THR A 82 -2.18 4.07 11.13
N PRO A 83 -2.75 3.50 12.22
CA PRO A 83 -3.02 2.06 12.29
C PRO A 83 -4.00 1.57 11.22
N ALA A 84 -5.02 2.38 10.87
CA ALA A 84 -5.95 2.05 9.81
C ALA A 84 -5.25 1.88 8.44
N TRP A 85 -4.26 2.72 8.14
CA TRP A 85 -3.39 2.54 6.97
C TRP A 85 -2.66 1.20 7.00
N ALA A 86 -2.06 0.82 8.14
CA ALA A 86 -1.36 -0.46 8.27
C ALA A 86 -2.31 -1.66 8.08
N ILE A 87 -3.58 -1.54 8.51
CA ILE A 87 -4.62 -2.54 8.24
C ILE A 87 -4.87 -2.65 6.74
N VAL A 88 -5.08 -1.53 6.04
CA VAL A 88 -5.30 -1.53 4.58
C VAL A 88 -4.14 -2.20 3.84
N VAL A 89 -2.90 -1.81 4.15
CA VAL A 89 -1.69 -2.44 3.56
C VAL A 89 -1.65 -3.93 3.84
N THR A 90 -1.85 -4.34 5.09
CA THR A 90 -1.84 -5.75 5.49
C THR A 90 -2.92 -6.56 4.76
N LEU A 91 -4.11 -6.00 4.54
CA LEU A 91 -5.18 -6.66 3.80
C LEU A 91 -4.83 -6.84 2.32
N VAL A 92 -4.25 -5.83 1.67
CA VAL A 92 -3.82 -5.92 0.27
C VAL A 92 -2.66 -6.92 0.13
N ASP A 93 -1.69 -6.86 1.04
CA ASP A 93 -0.58 -7.80 1.10
C ASP A 93 -1.07 -9.23 1.35
N ALA A 94 -2.10 -9.44 2.17
CA ALA A 94 -2.66 -10.77 2.41
C ALA A 94 -3.25 -11.37 1.12
N VAL A 95 -3.95 -10.56 0.31
CA VAL A 95 -4.47 -11.01 -0.99
C VAL A 95 -3.32 -11.37 -1.93
N ALA A 96 -2.32 -10.50 -2.07
CA ALA A 96 -1.16 -10.78 -2.92
C ALA A 96 -0.37 -12.00 -2.43
N PHE A 97 -0.24 -12.17 -1.11
CA PHE A 97 0.44 -13.32 -0.50
C PHE A 97 -0.32 -14.63 -0.76
N ALA A 98 -1.65 -14.63 -0.69
CA ALA A 98 -2.46 -15.77 -1.11
C ALA A 98 -2.21 -16.13 -2.58
N VAL A 99 -2.18 -15.11 -3.46
CA VAL A 99 -1.93 -15.30 -4.90
C VAL A 99 -0.51 -15.78 -5.17
N LEU A 100 0.49 -15.33 -4.41
CA LEU A 100 1.89 -15.73 -4.54
C LEU A 100 2.12 -17.15 -4.00
N LEU A 101 1.61 -17.46 -2.81
CA LEU A 101 1.79 -18.74 -2.13
C LEU A 101 0.95 -19.86 -2.79
N GLY A 102 -0.30 -19.58 -3.14
CA GLY A 102 -1.24 -20.56 -3.68
C GLY A 102 -1.54 -21.66 -2.67
N ASP A 103 -1.47 -22.92 -3.12
CA ASP A 103 -1.68 -24.10 -2.27
C ASP A 103 -0.45 -24.49 -1.43
N ALA A 104 0.62 -23.69 -1.48
CA ALA A 104 1.89 -23.91 -0.78
C ALA A 104 2.60 -25.24 -1.09
N ARG A 105 2.20 -25.97 -2.15
CA ARG A 105 2.84 -27.24 -2.53
C ARG A 105 4.05 -27.05 -3.44
N SER A 106 4.10 -25.95 -4.19
CA SER A 106 5.26 -25.61 -5.01
C SER A 106 6.39 -25.02 -4.15
N ARG A 107 7.54 -25.70 -4.15
CA ARG A 107 8.76 -25.21 -3.49
C ARG A 107 9.15 -23.82 -3.97
N GLY A 108 9.02 -23.52 -5.27
CA GLY A 108 9.34 -22.21 -5.83
C GLY A 108 8.44 -21.10 -5.27
N ARG A 109 7.13 -21.34 -5.18
CA ARG A 109 6.17 -20.39 -4.61
C ARG A 109 6.42 -20.16 -3.12
N ALA A 110 6.73 -21.22 -2.38
CA ALA A 110 7.07 -21.12 -0.96
C ALA A 110 8.36 -20.31 -0.75
N ILE A 111 9.39 -20.50 -1.58
CA ILE A 111 10.63 -19.70 -1.54
C ILE A 111 10.35 -18.24 -1.85
N ALA A 112 9.57 -17.94 -2.90
CA ALA A 112 9.21 -16.57 -3.27
C ALA A 112 8.43 -15.87 -2.14
N ALA A 113 7.48 -16.56 -1.52
CA ALA A 113 6.71 -16.06 -0.38
C ALA A 113 7.63 -15.80 0.84
N ALA A 114 8.52 -16.74 1.18
CA ALA A 114 9.47 -16.57 2.27
C ALA A 114 10.46 -15.42 2.01
N PHE A 115 10.94 -15.29 0.78
CA PHE A 115 11.78 -14.17 0.35
C PHE A 115 11.05 -12.85 0.55
N TRP A 116 9.79 -12.73 0.10
CA TRP A 116 9.04 -11.49 0.23
C TRP A 116 8.81 -11.10 1.70
N LEU A 117 8.45 -12.05 2.57
CA LEU A 117 8.35 -11.82 4.02
C LEU A 117 9.68 -11.34 4.63
N THR A 118 10.79 -11.99 4.25
CA THR A 118 12.13 -11.61 4.73
C THR A 118 12.53 -10.22 4.25
N PHE A 119 12.20 -9.90 2.99
CA PHE A 119 12.45 -8.59 2.40
C PHE A 119 11.64 -7.49 3.09
N MET A 120 10.39 -7.75 3.47
CA MET A 120 9.59 -6.80 4.27
C MET A 120 10.21 -6.52 5.63
N VAL A 121 10.74 -7.54 6.32
CA VAL A 121 11.49 -7.33 7.58
C VAL A 121 12.74 -6.50 7.35
N ALA A 122 13.48 -6.77 6.27
CA ALA A 122 14.71 -6.05 5.93
C ALA A 122 14.45 -4.58 5.55
N LEU A 123 13.36 -4.29 4.83
CA LEU A 123 12.91 -2.93 4.56
C LEU A 123 12.44 -2.22 5.83
N GLY A 124 11.76 -2.96 6.70
CA GLY A 124 11.16 -2.42 7.91
C GLY A 124 9.94 -1.54 7.62
N PRO A 125 9.57 -0.65 8.56
CA PRO A 125 8.29 0.08 8.54
C PRO A 125 8.12 1.02 7.34
N VAL A 126 9.22 1.48 6.74
CA VAL A 126 9.16 2.33 5.53
C VAL A 126 8.48 1.63 4.35
N GLY A 127 8.53 0.29 4.29
CA GLY A 127 7.81 -0.47 3.27
C GLY A 127 6.29 -0.41 3.47
N MET A 128 5.82 -0.47 4.72
CA MET A 128 4.40 -0.47 5.07
C MET A 128 3.79 0.93 5.07
N TYR A 129 4.49 1.93 5.60
CA TYR A 129 3.94 3.28 5.80
C TYR A 129 4.22 4.23 4.63
N ARG A 130 4.32 3.67 3.42
CA ARG A 130 4.42 4.41 2.16
C ARG A 130 3.51 3.76 1.13
N LEU A 131 3.27 4.47 0.03
CA LEU A 131 2.50 3.94 -1.11
C LEU A 131 3.04 2.60 -1.66
N GLU A 132 4.29 2.21 -1.34
CA GLU A 132 4.85 0.92 -1.77
C GLU A 132 4.21 -0.28 -1.10
N GLY A 133 3.67 -0.10 0.11
CA GLY A 133 2.84 -1.10 0.77
C GLY A 133 1.55 -1.40 -0.01
N ILE A 134 1.18 -0.57 -0.98
CA ILE A 134 0.02 -0.79 -1.86
C ILE A 134 0.47 -1.18 -3.28
N THR A 135 1.46 -0.49 -3.85
CA THR A 135 1.83 -0.71 -5.25
C THR A 135 2.60 -2.01 -5.49
N VAL A 136 3.41 -2.46 -4.52
CA VAL A 136 4.16 -3.73 -4.61
C VAL A 136 3.24 -4.96 -4.68
N PRO A 137 2.26 -5.16 -3.77
CA PRO A 137 1.36 -6.30 -3.87
C PRO A 137 0.51 -6.28 -5.15
N LEU A 138 0.08 -5.09 -5.62
CA LEU A 138 -0.59 -4.95 -6.91
C LEU A 138 0.31 -5.36 -8.09
N ALA A 139 1.58 -4.95 -8.06
CA ALA A 139 2.56 -5.33 -9.08
C ALA A 139 2.83 -6.85 -9.08
N ILE A 140 3.01 -7.46 -7.90
CA ILE A 140 3.18 -8.92 -7.77
C ILE A 140 2.00 -9.66 -8.40
N MET A 141 0.77 -9.31 -8.02
CA MET A 141 -0.43 -9.93 -8.59
C MET A 141 -0.54 -9.67 -10.10
N GLY A 142 -0.24 -8.44 -10.53
CA GLY A 142 -0.22 -8.02 -11.93
C GLY A 142 0.69 -8.90 -12.79
N CYS A 143 1.95 -9.06 -12.38
CA CYS A 143 2.93 -9.90 -13.07
C CYS A 143 2.54 -11.38 -13.08
N LEU A 144 2.02 -11.92 -11.96
CA LEU A 144 1.61 -13.32 -11.87
C LEU A 144 0.42 -13.65 -12.79
N TRP A 145 -0.46 -12.68 -13.04
CA TRP A 145 -1.64 -12.85 -13.89
C TRP A 145 -1.46 -12.38 -15.32
N LEU A 146 -0.38 -11.70 -15.67
CA LEU A 146 -0.17 -11.12 -17.01
C LEU A 146 -0.32 -12.16 -18.14
N ILE A 147 0.08 -13.41 -17.91
CA ILE A 147 -0.05 -14.47 -18.93
C ILE A 147 -1.42 -15.15 -18.90
N ARG A 148 -1.90 -15.56 -17.71
CA ARG A 148 -3.11 -16.39 -17.59
C ARG A 148 -4.41 -15.59 -17.58
N ARG A 149 -4.36 -14.33 -17.16
CA ARG A 149 -5.48 -13.39 -17.05
C ARG A 149 -5.00 -11.98 -17.43
N PRO A 150 -4.60 -11.77 -18.70
CA PRO A 150 -3.91 -10.54 -19.12
C PRO A 150 -4.69 -9.27 -18.79
N TRP A 151 -6.02 -9.30 -18.91
CA TRP A 151 -6.85 -8.15 -18.55
C TRP A 151 -6.74 -7.77 -17.06
N LEU A 152 -6.71 -8.74 -16.13
CA LEU A 152 -6.49 -8.48 -14.71
C LEU A 152 -5.07 -8.00 -14.46
N GLY A 153 -4.09 -8.67 -15.08
CA GLY A 153 -2.67 -8.31 -14.95
C GLY A 153 -2.44 -6.86 -15.36
N SER A 154 -2.90 -6.47 -16.55
CA SER A 154 -2.79 -5.12 -17.07
C SER A 154 -3.57 -4.10 -16.24
N ALA A 155 -4.78 -4.43 -15.77
CA ALA A 155 -5.56 -3.53 -14.92
C ALA A 155 -4.86 -3.24 -13.58
N LEU A 156 -4.27 -4.25 -12.94
CA LEU A 156 -3.53 -4.09 -11.70
C LEU A 156 -2.24 -3.29 -11.89
N LEU A 157 -1.49 -3.55 -12.97
CA LEU A 157 -0.27 -2.81 -13.28
C LEU A 157 -0.58 -1.35 -13.66
N ALA A 158 -1.67 -1.11 -14.39
CA ALA A 158 -2.15 0.24 -14.69
C ALA A 158 -2.57 0.96 -13.41
N ALA A 159 -3.37 0.32 -12.56
CA ALA A 159 -3.77 0.89 -11.27
C ALA A 159 -2.54 1.22 -10.39
N GLY A 160 -1.60 0.28 -10.28
CA GLY A 160 -0.34 0.50 -9.57
C GLY A 160 0.44 1.68 -10.13
N THR A 161 0.55 1.81 -11.45
CA THR A 161 1.24 2.92 -12.13
C THR A 161 0.57 4.28 -11.88
N TRP A 162 -0.77 4.29 -11.79
CA TRP A 162 -1.55 5.49 -11.45
C TRP A 162 -1.61 5.78 -9.95
N ILE A 163 -1.13 4.88 -9.09
CA ILE A 163 -0.87 5.13 -7.66
C ILE A 163 0.57 5.64 -7.48
N LYS A 164 1.53 5.04 -8.17
CA LYS A 164 2.92 5.48 -8.19
C LYS A 164 3.58 5.04 -9.47
N VAL A 165 4.49 5.83 -10.02
CA VAL A 165 4.96 5.65 -11.40
C VAL A 165 5.85 4.41 -11.60
N TRP A 166 6.52 3.91 -10.55
CA TRP A 166 7.54 2.85 -10.71
C TRP A 166 7.06 1.53 -11.36
N PRO A 167 5.82 1.03 -11.19
CA PRO A 167 5.34 -0.17 -11.87
C PRO A 167 5.31 -0.03 -13.40
N ALA A 168 5.37 1.18 -13.95
CA ALA A 168 5.53 1.38 -15.39
C ALA A 168 6.80 0.72 -15.94
N ALA A 169 7.86 0.64 -15.13
CA ALA A 169 9.11 -0.03 -15.51
C ALA A 169 8.89 -1.54 -15.74
N LEU A 170 7.95 -2.17 -15.05
CA LEU A 170 7.61 -3.58 -15.23
C LEU A 170 6.92 -3.85 -16.57
N LEU A 171 6.23 -2.86 -17.12
CA LEU A 171 5.59 -2.97 -18.44
C LEU A 171 6.61 -2.85 -19.58
N ALA A 172 7.80 -2.30 -19.30
CA ALA A 172 8.86 -2.09 -20.28
C ALA A 172 9.96 -3.18 -20.24
N ALA A 173 9.89 -4.12 -19.29
CA ALA A 173 10.86 -5.19 -19.07
C ALA A 173 10.50 -6.47 -19.86
#